data_AF-W1SBQ1-F1
#
_entry.id   AF-W1SBQ1-F1
#
_cell.length_a   1.000
_cell.length_b   1.000
_cell.length_c   1.000
_cell.angle_alpha   90.00
_cell.angle_beta   90.00
_cell.angle_gamma   90.00
#
_symmetry.space_group_name_H-M   'P 1'
#
loop_
_entity.id
_entity.type
_entity.pdbx_description
1 polymer ?
#
loop_
_entity_poly.entity_id
_entity_poly.type
_entity_poly.pdbx_seq_one_letter_code
_entity_poly.pdbx_strand_id
1 'polypeptide(L)'
;MDAKSGSGWVINLEGSQGPDQLGRVSIAQPLPVGDDRLVFSGHVSNAGAGVAVNIRHGGELLASCTAMPGFVADVPARSGIYHVEMTIRREHDRDVICRWEVVDEERQDIALAGMVERSARSPNLSPSDPQALLGRMGQLFLTGDTNDSVGQFTRSASLSDASVKGWTDAFAKFPRWQEEFDLAQISLLIAPAKEEVLREYYPFRRAQATVFDDFLKRFADQPVIMPRWELWNRRQLSYSNTDTHWTDFGATVAAQTVLKRWGIAYDALPAQFTVEQKIGDLGIKLDPPVSSFELTFSENMAERLLFDNGVINQGCVRVYRHSSAPFPGKILIFGDSFGTNLAEAMSYIFQEVVYAYQPAGVDPELVDIVGPTHMLLQITQRFVHGAPATGHSIFESGRGKFGTFTDEEREQAIARLSAAPPEFKPLIMPLLG
;
A
#
# COMPACT_ATOMS: atom_id res chain seq x y z
N MET A 1 -15.82 -39.20 -19.70
CA MET A 1 -16.36 -40.25 -18.82
C MET A 1 -15.79 -40.02 -17.44
N ASP A 2 -16.49 -39.64 -16.39
CA ASP A 2 -17.86 -39.16 -16.19
C ASP A 2 -17.87 -38.40 -14.85
N ALA A 3 -18.70 -37.38 -14.76
CA ALA A 3 -18.95 -36.64 -13.53
C ALA A 3 -19.91 -37.41 -12.60
N LYS A 4 -19.58 -37.50 -11.30
CA LYS A 4 -20.50 -37.68 -10.16
C LYS A 4 -19.89 -36.89 -8.99
N SER A 5 -20.32 -35.66 -8.74
CA SER A 5 -21.47 -35.24 -7.92
C SER A 5 -21.25 -35.43 -6.41
N GLY A 6 -21.10 -34.30 -5.70
CA GLY A 6 -21.63 -34.15 -4.34
C GLY A 6 -20.66 -34.35 -3.17
N SER A 7 -19.69 -33.45 -3.00
CA SER A 7 -19.24 -32.98 -1.68
C SER A 7 -18.31 -31.77 -1.89
N GLY A 8 -18.80 -30.59 -1.52
CA GLY A 8 -18.00 -29.37 -1.53
C GLY A 8 -16.88 -29.49 -0.50
N TRP A 9 -15.65 -29.28 -0.94
CA TRP A 9 -14.49 -29.12 -0.06
C TRP A 9 -14.22 -27.62 0.05
N VAL A 10 -14.49 -27.07 1.23
CA VAL A 10 -14.15 -25.70 1.62
C VAL A 10 -12.74 -25.74 2.22
N ILE A 11 -11.82 -24.96 1.65
CA ILE A 11 -10.43 -24.84 2.11
C ILE A 11 -10.30 -23.58 2.98
N ASN A 12 -9.65 -23.78 4.13
CA ASN A 12 -9.51 -22.89 5.29
C ASN A 12 -8.45 -21.78 5.10
N LEU A 13 -8.64 -20.64 5.77
CA LEU A 13 -7.64 -19.59 6.02
C LEU A 13 -7.71 -19.16 7.50
N GLU A 14 -6.70 -19.56 8.26
CA GLU A 14 -6.65 -19.52 9.73
C GLU A 14 -6.60 -18.09 10.28
N GLY A 15 -7.42 -17.83 11.31
CA GLY A 15 -7.26 -16.72 12.24
C GLY A 15 -6.49 -17.19 13.47
N SER A 16 -5.79 -16.27 14.13
CA SER A 16 -5.15 -16.53 15.43
C SER A 16 -6.15 -17.15 16.41
N GLN A 17 -5.73 -18.24 17.06
CA GLN A 17 -6.53 -18.96 18.06
C GLN A 17 -6.97 -18.01 19.18
N GLY A 18 -8.26 -17.75 19.27
CA GLY A 18 -8.87 -17.30 20.52
C GLY A 18 -8.73 -18.40 21.58
N PRO A 19 -8.76 -18.05 22.87
CA PRO A 19 -8.66 -19.04 23.95
C PRO A 19 -9.79 -20.07 23.80
N ASP A 20 -9.39 -21.31 23.55
CA ASP A 20 -10.14 -22.57 23.52
C ASP A 20 -11.66 -22.50 23.26
N GLN A 21 -12.08 -23.06 22.11
CA GLN A 21 -13.45 -23.41 21.66
C GLN A 21 -14.17 -22.46 20.67
N LEU A 22 -14.00 -21.14 20.72
CA LEU A 22 -14.82 -20.22 19.89
C LEU A 22 -14.31 -19.98 18.45
N GLY A 23 -13.08 -20.35 18.14
CA GLY A 23 -12.46 -20.03 16.84
C GLY A 23 -12.28 -18.52 16.64
N ARG A 24 -12.24 -18.05 15.39
CA ARG A 24 -12.13 -16.61 15.07
C ARG A 24 -13.45 -15.89 15.40
N VAL A 25 -13.37 -14.83 16.21
CA VAL A 25 -14.50 -13.94 16.52
C VAL A 25 -14.30 -12.60 15.83
N SER A 26 -15.31 -12.13 15.11
CA SER A 26 -15.34 -10.82 14.47
C SER A 26 -16.52 -10.02 15.02
N ILE A 27 -16.29 -8.83 15.54
CA ILE A 27 -17.34 -7.91 15.97
C ILE A 27 -17.26 -6.69 15.08
N ALA A 28 -18.36 -6.38 14.40
CA ALA A 28 -18.46 -5.18 13.57
C ALA A 28 -18.54 -3.94 14.46
N GLN A 29 -18.16 -2.79 13.91
CA GLN A 29 -18.45 -1.52 14.55
C GLN A 29 -19.97 -1.38 14.73
N PRO A 30 -20.47 -1.00 15.93
CA PRO A 30 -21.90 -0.84 16.14
C PRO A 30 -22.48 0.19 15.17
N LEU A 31 -23.61 -0.15 14.58
CA LEU A 31 -24.30 0.72 13.62
C LEU A 31 -25.37 1.53 14.37
N PRO A 32 -25.33 2.87 14.31
CA PRO A 32 -26.42 3.68 14.83
C PRO A 32 -27.69 3.47 14.00
N VAL A 33 -28.83 3.28 14.68
CA VAL A 33 -30.16 3.17 14.08
C VAL A 33 -31.05 4.24 14.69
N GLY A 34 -31.12 5.39 14.03
CA GLY A 34 -31.67 6.59 14.64
C GLY A 34 -30.72 7.18 15.69
N ASP A 35 -31.26 8.01 16.58
CA ASP A 35 -30.48 8.76 17.57
C ASP A 35 -30.37 8.06 18.93
N ASP A 36 -31.13 6.98 19.14
CA ASP A 36 -31.33 6.35 20.45
C ASP A 36 -30.95 4.86 20.49
N ARG A 37 -30.45 4.28 19.39
CA ARG A 37 -30.14 2.84 19.30
C ARG A 37 -28.83 2.56 18.58
N LEU A 38 -28.16 1.50 19.05
CA LEU A 38 -26.98 0.90 18.43
C LEU A 38 -27.24 -0.57 18.13
N VAL A 39 -26.88 -0.99 16.93
CA VAL A 39 -26.91 -2.39 16.50
C VAL A 39 -25.50 -2.95 16.50
N PHE A 40 -25.25 -3.88 17.41
CA PHE A 40 -24.06 -4.68 17.44
C PHE A 40 -24.27 -5.90 16.56
N SER A 41 -23.25 -6.26 15.79
CA SER A 41 -23.25 -7.51 15.05
C SER A 41 -21.87 -8.13 15.06
N GLY A 42 -21.83 -9.43 14.86
CA GLY A 42 -20.57 -10.16 14.82
C GLY A 42 -20.75 -11.61 14.40
N HIS A 43 -19.63 -12.31 14.32
CA HIS A 43 -19.53 -13.67 13.85
C HIS A 43 -18.55 -14.45 14.71
N VAL A 44 -18.91 -15.68 15.07
CA VAL A 44 -18.11 -16.62 15.87
C VAL A 44 -17.90 -17.88 15.05
N SER A 45 -16.68 -18.13 14.60
CA SER A 45 -16.37 -19.22 13.65
C SER A 45 -16.72 -20.61 14.17
N ASN A 46 -16.53 -20.88 15.46
CA ASN A 46 -16.86 -22.18 16.06
C ASN A 46 -18.02 -22.05 17.06
N ALA A 47 -19.13 -21.42 16.63
CA ALA A 47 -20.27 -21.23 17.51
C ALA A 47 -20.96 -22.54 17.95
N GLY A 48 -20.71 -23.66 17.30
CA GLY A 48 -21.29 -24.97 17.64
C GLY A 48 -22.83 -24.91 17.68
N ALA A 49 -23.41 -25.33 18.81
CA ALA A 49 -24.85 -25.26 19.07
C ALA A 49 -25.36 -23.85 19.49
N GLY A 50 -24.46 -22.86 19.55
CA GLY A 50 -24.75 -21.48 19.90
C GLY A 50 -23.86 -20.97 21.03
N VAL A 51 -23.42 -19.71 20.91
CA VAL A 51 -22.59 -19.02 21.92
C VAL A 51 -23.40 -17.89 22.51
N ALA A 52 -23.54 -17.84 23.83
CA ALA A 52 -24.21 -16.73 24.49
C ALA A 52 -23.37 -15.45 24.31
N VAL A 53 -24.01 -14.39 23.81
CA VAL A 53 -23.44 -13.06 23.62
C VAL A 53 -24.24 -12.08 24.46
N ASN A 54 -23.57 -11.39 25.38
CA ASN A 54 -24.14 -10.39 26.27
C ASN A 54 -23.57 -9.03 25.91
N ILE A 55 -24.42 -8.02 25.76
CA ILE A 55 -23.99 -6.64 25.56
C ILE A 55 -24.29 -5.86 26.82
N ARG A 56 -23.26 -5.27 27.40
CA ARG A 56 -23.33 -4.50 28.64
C ARG A 56 -22.87 -3.08 28.40
N HIS A 57 -23.32 -2.16 29.24
CA HIS A 57 -22.80 -0.79 29.34
C HIS A 57 -22.54 -0.52 30.82
N GLY A 58 -21.28 -0.30 31.18
CA GLY A 58 -20.84 -0.37 32.57
C GLY A 58 -21.24 -1.70 33.25
N GLY A 59 -21.98 -1.61 34.36
CA GLY A 59 -22.46 -2.77 35.12
C GLY A 59 -23.78 -3.38 34.63
N GLU A 60 -24.48 -2.74 33.68
CA GLU A 60 -25.82 -3.11 33.24
C GLU A 60 -25.78 -4.04 32.01
N LEU A 61 -26.62 -5.08 32.00
CA LEU A 61 -26.85 -5.93 30.83
C LEU A 61 -27.94 -5.33 29.97
N LEU A 62 -27.60 -4.93 28.74
CA LEU A 62 -28.51 -4.29 27.80
C LEU A 62 -29.17 -5.28 26.84
N ALA A 63 -28.42 -6.29 26.37
CA ALA A 63 -28.96 -7.35 25.52
C ALA A 63 -28.26 -8.67 25.78
N SER A 64 -28.96 -9.77 25.54
CA SER A 64 -28.40 -11.11 25.49
C SER A 64 -28.96 -11.82 24.27
N CYS A 65 -28.10 -12.45 23.48
CA CYS A 65 -28.49 -13.23 22.32
C CYS A 65 -27.59 -14.46 22.19
N THR A 66 -27.89 -15.31 21.21
CA THR A 66 -27.07 -16.49 20.91
C THR A 66 -26.50 -16.34 19.52
N ALA A 67 -25.16 -16.31 19.40
CA ALA A 67 -24.48 -16.35 18.12
C ALA A 67 -24.58 -17.74 17.51
N MET A 68 -25.12 -17.83 16.29
CA MET A 68 -25.22 -19.07 15.52
C MET A 68 -25.00 -18.81 14.02
N PRO A 69 -23.77 -18.92 13.49
CA PRO A 69 -22.53 -18.36 14.01
C PRO A 69 -22.51 -16.82 14.05
N GLY A 70 -23.48 -16.16 13.43
CA GLY A 70 -23.67 -14.72 13.52
C GLY A 70 -24.53 -14.32 14.71
N PHE A 71 -24.37 -13.09 15.19
CA PHE A 71 -25.33 -12.45 16.09
C PHE A 71 -25.62 -11.02 15.62
N VAL A 72 -26.82 -10.57 15.95
CA VAL A 72 -27.24 -9.17 15.88
C VAL A 72 -27.95 -8.87 17.18
N ALA A 73 -27.54 -7.80 17.85
CA ALA A 73 -28.13 -7.38 19.09
C ALA A 73 -28.28 -5.87 19.07
N ASP A 74 -29.49 -5.44 19.39
CA ASP A 74 -29.90 -4.05 19.38
C ASP A 74 -29.99 -3.57 20.83
N VAL A 75 -29.36 -2.43 21.12
CA VAL A 75 -29.29 -1.85 22.46
C VAL A 75 -29.53 -0.35 22.40
N PRO A 76 -29.94 0.28 23.51
CA PRO A 76 -30.00 1.74 23.59
C PRO A 76 -28.63 2.36 23.35
N ALA A 77 -28.58 3.44 22.56
CA ALA A 77 -27.40 4.28 22.38
C ALA A 77 -27.12 5.08 23.67
N ARG A 78 -25.88 5.04 24.13
CA ARG A 78 -25.38 5.63 25.37
C ARG A 78 -23.91 5.96 25.17
N SER A 79 -23.52 7.17 25.51
CA SER A 79 -22.11 7.57 25.54
C SER A 79 -21.29 6.65 26.45
N GLY A 80 -20.08 6.26 26.01
CA GLY A 80 -19.15 5.49 26.82
C GLY A 80 -18.90 4.07 26.31
N ILE A 81 -18.49 3.17 27.21
CA ILE A 81 -17.96 1.84 26.85
C ILE A 81 -19.05 0.78 26.96
N TYR A 82 -19.26 0.09 25.86
CA TYR A 82 -20.01 -1.16 25.79
C TYR A 82 -19.06 -2.35 25.94
N HIS A 83 -19.53 -3.39 26.60
CA HIS A 83 -18.83 -4.66 26.70
C HIS A 83 -19.63 -5.73 25.98
N VAL A 84 -19.06 -6.34 24.93
CA VAL A 84 -19.60 -7.57 24.36
C VAL A 84 -18.93 -8.73 25.08
N GLU A 85 -19.71 -9.59 25.73
CA GLU A 85 -19.22 -10.72 26.50
C GLU A 85 -19.71 -12.03 25.91
N MET A 86 -18.82 -13.00 25.77
CA MET A 86 -19.16 -14.36 25.33
C MET A 86 -18.68 -15.37 26.35
N THR A 87 -19.56 -16.25 26.83
CA THR A 87 -19.17 -17.34 27.73
C THR A 87 -18.45 -18.43 26.92
N ILE A 88 -17.16 -18.61 27.20
CA ILE A 88 -16.28 -19.56 26.49
C ILE A 88 -16.33 -20.94 27.16
N ARG A 89 -16.32 -20.98 28.49
CA ARG A 89 -16.37 -22.22 29.27
C ARG A 89 -17.17 -22.00 30.54
N ARG A 90 -17.97 -22.99 30.94
CA ARG A 90 -18.52 -23.07 32.29
C ARG A 90 -17.70 -24.06 33.09
N GLU A 91 -17.04 -23.58 34.13
CA GLU A 91 -16.48 -24.42 35.19
C GLU A 91 -17.46 -24.46 36.36
N HIS A 92 -17.39 -25.51 37.19
CA HIS A 92 -18.37 -25.85 38.23
C HIS A 92 -19.01 -24.64 38.96
N ASP A 93 -18.24 -23.60 39.32
CA ASP A 93 -18.75 -22.38 39.98
C ASP A 93 -18.40 -21.05 39.25
N ARG A 94 -17.88 -21.08 38.01
CA ARG A 94 -17.41 -19.88 37.30
C ARG A 94 -17.62 -19.97 35.78
N ASP A 95 -18.15 -18.88 35.21
CA ASP A 95 -18.14 -18.65 33.77
C ASP A 95 -16.83 -17.99 33.36
N VAL A 96 -16.10 -18.60 32.42
CA VAL A 96 -14.97 -17.99 31.74
C VAL A 96 -15.54 -17.20 30.57
N ILE A 97 -15.42 -15.86 30.63
CA ILE A 97 -15.95 -14.95 29.61
C ILE A 97 -14.84 -14.31 28.78
N CYS A 98 -15.05 -14.22 27.47
CA CYS A 98 -14.31 -13.30 26.61
C CYS A 98 -15.04 -11.98 26.59
N ARG A 99 -14.32 -10.85 26.70
CA ARG A 99 -14.92 -9.51 26.75
C ARG A 99 -14.23 -8.59 25.76
N TRP A 100 -15.03 -7.93 24.93
CA TRP A 100 -14.60 -6.87 24.03
C TRP A 100 -15.14 -5.54 24.50
N GLU A 101 -14.29 -4.52 24.54
CA GLU A 101 -14.69 -3.15 24.83
C GLU A 101 -14.96 -2.41 23.50
N VAL A 102 -16.11 -1.77 23.42
CA VAL A 102 -16.58 -1.04 22.25
C VAL A 102 -16.98 0.35 22.72
N VAL A 103 -16.21 1.36 22.33
CA VAL A 103 -16.39 2.75 22.80
C VAL A 103 -17.29 3.50 21.83
N ASP A 104 -18.37 4.09 22.33
CA ASP A 104 -19.20 5.02 21.57
C ASP A 104 -18.68 6.45 21.76
N GLU A 105 -17.89 6.94 20.81
CA GLU A 105 -17.83 8.33 20.32
C GLU A 105 -16.84 8.44 19.14
N GLU A 106 -17.12 9.37 18.21
CA GLU A 106 -16.44 9.62 16.93
C GLU A 106 -15.01 9.04 16.76
N ARG A 107 -14.88 8.01 15.91
CA ARG A 107 -13.61 7.55 15.32
C ARG A 107 -12.48 7.29 16.34
N GLN A 108 -12.64 6.33 17.25
CA GLN A 108 -11.48 5.59 17.78
C GLN A 108 -11.87 4.30 18.51
N ASP A 109 -11.01 3.29 18.35
CA ASP A 109 -10.76 2.14 19.23
C ASP A 109 -11.70 0.91 19.20
N ILE A 110 -11.17 -0.16 18.56
CA ILE A 110 -11.27 -1.53 19.09
C ILE A 110 -9.91 -1.81 19.73
N ALA A 111 -9.87 -1.91 21.06
CA ALA A 111 -8.71 -2.39 21.82
C ALA A 111 -9.05 -3.76 22.42
N LEU A 112 -8.20 -4.76 22.18
CA LEU A 112 -8.26 -6.06 22.84
C LEU A 112 -7.65 -5.92 24.25
N ALA A 113 -8.46 -6.05 25.30
CA ALA A 113 -7.99 -6.03 26.68
C ALA A 113 -7.76 -7.45 27.22
N GLY A 114 -6.49 -7.91 27.15
CA GLY A 114 -5.92 -9.09 27.87
C GLY A 114 -5.80 -10.36 27.02
N MET A 115 -4.72 -11.15 27.04
CA MET A 115 -3.71 -11.41 28.08
C MET A 115 -2.47 -10.50 28.04
N VAL A 116 -1.96 -10.17 29.24
CA VAL A 116 -0.69 -9.47 29.46
C VAL A 116 0.25 -10.38 30.23
N GLU A 117 1.45 -10.61 29.69
CA GLU A 117 2.65 -10.68 30.51
C GLU A 117 3.44 -9.38 30.35
N ARG A 118 3.53 -8.61 31.45
CA ARG A 118 4.39 -7.44 31.57
C ARG A 118 5.82 -7.94 31.74
N SER A 119 6.59 -7.99 30.66
CA SER A 119 8.03 -7.67 30.62
C SER A 119 8.70 -8.13 29.32
N ALA A 120 8.29 -7.60 28.17
CA ALA A 120 9.25 -7.48 27.08
C ALA A 120 9.82 -6.07 27.15
N ARG A 121 11.09 -5.95 27.59
CA ARG A 121 11.90 -4.76 27.33
C ARG A 121 11.73 -4.43 25.85
N SER A 122 11.54 -3.16 25.50
CA SER A 122 11.81 -2.69 24.14
C SER A 122 13.14 -3.32 23.72
N PRO A 123 13.17 -4.17 22.68
CA PRO A 123 14.45 -4.61 22.17
C PRO A 123 15.18 -3.32 21.82
N ASN A 124 16.40 -3.15 22.32
CA ASN A 124 17.35 -2.30 21.62
C ASN A 124 17.45 -2.90 20.22
N LEU A 125 16.60 -2.40 19.31
CA LEU A 125 16.63 -2.76 17.90
C LEU A 125 17.93 -2.17 17.38
N SER A 126 18.93 -3.03 17.24
CA SER A 126 19.91 -2.85 16.19
C SER A 126 19.15 -2.59 14.88
N PRO A 127 19.57 -1.62 14.04
CA PRO A 127 18.94 -1.42 12.74
C PRO A 127 19.23 -2.67 11.90
N SER A 128 18.27 -3.59 11.82
CA SER A 128 18.40 -4.84 11.07
C SER A 128 17.06 -5.21 10.44
N ASP A 129 17.09 -5.29 9.11
CA ASP A 129 16.10 -5.71 8.11
C ASP A 129 14.62 -5.30 8.29
N PRO A 130 13.97 -4.77 7.24
CA PRO A 130 12.55 -4.48 7.29
C PRO A 130 11.74 -5.75 7.58
N GLN A 131 10.78 -5.65 8.49
CA GLN A 131 9.93 -6.72 9.00
C GLN A 131 8.45 -6.45 8.70
N ALA A 132 7.64 -7.49 8.83
CA ALA A 132 6.19 -7.39 8.76
C ALA A 132 5.60 -7.13 10.15
N LEU A 133 4.80 -6.08 10.27
CA LEU A 133 3.99 -5.76 11.44
C LEU A 133 2.55 -6.19 11.18
N LEU A 134 2.01 -7.05 12.05
CA LEU A 134 0.61 -7.45 11.97
C LEU A 134 -0.31 -6.33 12.50
N GLY A 135 -1.20 -5.86 11.63
CA GLY A 135 -2.31 -4.97 11.96
C GLY A 135 -3.63 -5.71 12.14
N ARG A 136 -4.72 -4.94 12.30
CA ARG A 136 -6.07 -5.49 12.42
C ARG A 136 -6.53 -6.11 11.09
N MET A 137 -7.44 -7.08 11.19
CA MET A 137 -8.01 -7.81 10.04
C MET A 137 -6.99 -8.52 9.15
N GLY A 138 -5.81 -8.85 9.67
CA GLY A 138 -4.77 -9.57 8.92
C GLY A 138 -3.98 -8.70 7.95
N GLN A 139 -4.12 -7.37 8.04
CA GLN A 139 -3.30 -6.43 7.26
C GLN A 139 -1.85 -6.46 7.76
N LEU A 140 -0.89 -6.59 6.85
CA LEU A 140 0.54 -6.45 7.16
C LEU A 140 1.02 -5.03 6.86
N PHE A 141 1.88 -4.49 7.71
CA PHE A 141 2.51 -3.18 7.54
C PHE A 141 4.02 -3.28 7.67
N LEU A 142 4.73 -2.29 7.12
CA LEU A 142 6.19 -2.21 7.23
C LEU A 142 6.61 -1.77 8.63
N THR A 143 7.65 -2.41 9.18
CA THR A 143 8.35 -1.95 10.38
C THR A 143 9.84 -2.29 10.30
N GLY A 144 10.67 -1.67 11.14
CA GLY A 144 12.12 -1.93 11.16
C GLY A 144 12.86 -1.49 9.90
N ASP A 145 12.24 -0.67 9.05
CA ASP A 145 12.86 -0.14 7.85
C ASP A 145 13.79 1.03 8.15
N THR A 146 14.74 1.27 7.25
CA THR A 146 15.76 2.32 7.39
C THR A 146 15.19 3.74 7.36
N ASN A 147 13.93 3.91 6.96
CA ASN A 147 13.28 5.23 6.96
C ASN A 147 12.46 5.47 8.23
N ASP A 148 12.41 4.54 9.19
CA ASP A 148 11.60 4.67 10.40
C ASP A 148 10.13 4.96 10.08
N SER A 149 9.50 4.17 9.19
CA SER A 149 8.12 4.41 8.74
C SER A 149 7.13 4.50 9.92
N VAL A 150 7.31 3.63 10.92
CA VAL A 150 6.55 3.68 12.19
C VAL A 150 6.77 5.00 12.92
N GLY A 151 8.01 5.45 13.09
CA GLY A 151 8.33 6.70 13.76
C GLY A 151 7.79 7.93 13.02
N GLN A 152 7.89 7.94 11.69
CA GLN A 152 7.32 9.01 10.85
C GLN A 152 5.81 9.16 11.03
N PHE A 153 5.09 8.05 11.25
CA PHE A 153 3.65 8.07 11.50
C PHE A 153 3.28 8.45 12.95
N THR A 154 4.05 7.96 13.92
CA THR A 154 3.69 8.01 15.35
C THR A 154 4.28 9.17 16.13
N ARG A 155 5.33 9.82 15.62
CA ARG A 155 6.02 10.91 16.31
C ARG A 155 5.73 12.26 15.66
N SER A 156 5.60 13.28 16.50
CA SER A 156 5.58 14.65 16.00
C SER A 156 6.99 15.07 15.61
N ALA A 157 7.16 15.54 14.38
CA ALA A 157 8.46 15.91 13.82
C ALA A 157 8.33 16.93 12.68
N SER A 158 9.43 17.60 12.35
CA SER A 158 9.54 18.50 11.19
C SER A 158 10.64 17.99 10.26
N LEU A 159 10.63 18.46 9.01
CA LEU A 159 11.75 18.21 8.09
C LEU A 159 13.05 18.83 8.63
N SER A 160 14.17 18.18 8.34
CA SER A 160 15.48 18.78 8.58
C SER A 160 15.74 19.96 7.64
N ASP A 161 16.59 20.91 8.02
CA ASP A 161 16.96 22.04 7.15
C ASP A 161 17.56 21.57 5.82
N ALA A 162 18.32 20.48 5.84
CA ALA A 162 18.87 19.86 4.63
C ALA A 162 17.77 19.33 3.70
N SER A 163 16.75 18.67 4.26
CA SER A 163 15.60 18.17 3.49
C SER A 163 14.76 19.33 2.94
N VAL A 164 14.50 20.37 3.75
CA VAL A 164 13.78 21.57 3.31
C VAL A 164 14.51 22.23 2.14
N LYS A 165 15.84 22.39 2.26
CA LYS A 165 16.66 22.95 1.18
C LYS A 165 16.61 22.06 -0.07
N GLY A 166 16.78 20.75 0.07
CA GLY A 166 16.77 19.81 -1.05
C GLY A 166 15.47 19.83 -1.84
N TRP A 167 14.32 19.81 -1.16
CA TRP A 167 13.02 19.92 -1.82
C TRP A 167 12.77 21.30 -2.44
N THR A 168 13.18 22.38 -1.75
CA THR A 168 13.09 23.75 -2.29
C THR A 168 13.89 23.88 -3.59
N ASP A 169 15.13 23.40 -3.59
CA ASP A 169 16.01 23.42 -4.76
C ASP A 169 15.45 22.56 -5.90
N ALA A 170 14.82 21.42 -5.59
CA ALA A 170 14.19 20.58 -6.61
C ALA A 170 12.99 21.26 -7.27
N PHE A 171 12.04 21.79 -6.49
CA PHE A 171 10.88 22.49 -7.06
C PHE A 171 11.27 23.75 -7.82
N ALA A 172 12.31 24.47 -7.39
CA ALA A 172 12.84 25.61 -8.12
C ALA A 172 13.34 25.26 -9.53
N LYS A 173 13.73 23.99 -9.78
CA LYS A 173 14.15 23.52 -11.10
C LYS A 173 12.98 23.17 -12.02
N PHE A 174 11.77 22.93 -11.50
CA PHE A 174 10.66 22.44 -12.32
C PHE A 174 10.30 23.37 -13.50
N PRO A 175 10.16 24.71 -13.32
CA PRO A 175 9.87 25.59 -14.44
C PRO A 175 10.97 25.56 -15.51
N ARG A 176 12.23 25.51 -15.08
CA ARG A 176 13.38 25.40 -15.99
C ARG A 176 13.37 24.09 -16.75
N TRP A 177 13.17 22.95 -16.08
CA TRP A 177 13.08 21.65 -16.73
C TRP A 177 11.89 21.57 -17.69
N GLN A 178 10.77 22.22 -17.35
CA GLN A 178 9.62 22.29 -18.22
C GLN A 178 9.94 23.03 -19.53
N GLU A 179 10.70 24.13 -19.47
CA GLU A 179 11.16 24.87 -20.65
C GLU A 179 12.30 24.14 -21.40
N GLU A 180 13.33 23.68 -20.68
CA GLU A 180 14.54 23.05 -21.24
C GLU A 180 14.23 21.74 -21.96
N PHE A 181 13.27 20.96 -21.46
CA PHE A 181 12.87 19.67 -22.03
C PHE A 181 11.54 19.71 -22.79
N ASP A 182 10.99 20.90 -23.06
CA ASP A 182 9.71 21.10 -23.77
C ASP A 182 8.54 20.26 -23.22
N LEU A 183 8.41 20.22 -21.89
CA LEU A 183 7.39 19.41 -21.22
C LEU A 183 6.05 20.16 -21.15
N ALA A 184 4.97 19.49 -21.52
CA ALA A 184 3.62 20.02 -21.30
C ALA A 184 3.27 20.06 -19.81
N GLN A 185 3.71 19.06 -19.04
CA GLN A 185 3.49 18.96 -17.61
C GLN A 185 4.65 18.28 -16.89
N ILE A 186 4.93 18.78 -15.66
CA ILE A 186 5.81 18.14 -14.70
C ILE A 186 5.14 18.18 -13.31
N SER A 187 5.18 17.08 -12.56
CA SER A 187 4.65 17.03 -11.19
C SER A 187 5.39 16.01 -10.33
N LEU A 188 5.31 16.18 -9.01
CA LEU A 188 5.72 15.19 -8.02
C LEU A 188 4.48 14.44 -7.52
N LEU A 189 4.38 13.14 -7.78
CA LEU A 189 3.41 12.24 -7.17
C LEU A 189 4.00 11.60 -5.90
N ILE A 190 3.32 11.79 -4.79
CA ILE A 190 3.62 11.11 -3.53
C ILE A 190 2.65 9.95 -3.36
N ALA A 191 3.15 8.72 -3.43
CA ALA A 191 2.39 7.53 -3.09
C ALA A 191 2.18 7.51 -1.56
N PRO A 192 0.93 7.61 -1.06
CA PRO A 192 0.68 7.62 0.38
C PRO A 192 1.21 6.36 1.05
N ALA A 193 1.63 6.48 2.31
CA ALA A 193 2.00 5.30 3.09
C ALA A 193 0.74 4.44 3.35
N LYS A 194 0.91 3.12 3.39
CA LYS A 194 -0.22 2.18 3.62
C LYS A 194 -0.92 2.48 4.93
N GLU A 195 -0.17 2.77 5.99
CA GLU A 195 -0.67 3.19 7.31
C GLU A 195 -1.39 4.54 7.29
N GLU A 196 -1.11 5.41 6.31
CA GLU A 196 -1.83 6.67 6.12
C GLU A 196 -3.21 6.46 5.51
N VAL A 197 -3.38 5.43 4.68
CA VAL A 197 -4.61 5.07 3.97
C VAL A 197 -5.44 4.01 4.70
N LEU A 198 -4.81 3.10 5.43
CA LEU A 198 -5.43 2.00 6.17
C LEU A 198 -5.29 2.19 7.69
N ARG A 199 -5.53 3.42 8.16
CA ARG A 199 -5.35 3.82 9.57
C ARG A 199 -6.18 2.98 10.52
N GLU A 200 -7.39 2.58 10.12
CA GLU A 200 -8.23 1.71 10.94
C GLU A 200 -7.66 0.31 11.10
N TYR A 201 -6.68 -0.10 10.29
CA TYR A 201 -6.01 -1.39 10.41
C TYR A 201 -4.63 -1.29 11.04
N TYR A 202 -4.06 -0.10 11.09
CA TYR A 202 -2.75 0.13 11.69
C TYR A 202 -2.83 0.10 13.23
N PRO A 203 -1.90 -0.59 13.94
CA PRO A 203 -1.98 -0.75 15.39
C PRO A 203 -1.52 0.48 16.16
N PHE A 204 -0.86 1.44 15.51
CA PHE A 204 -0.35 2.64 16.17
C PHE A 204 -1.21 3.87 15.89
N ARG A 205 -1.20 4.80 16.83
CA ARG A 205 -1.86 6.09 16.69
C ARG A 205 -0.98 7.06 15.90
N ARG A 206 -1.59 7.77 14.96
CA ARG A 206 -0.92 8.83 14.21
C ARG A 206 -0.63 10.03 15.11
N ALA A 207 0.55 10.63 14.96
CA ALA A 207 0.83 11.92 15.57
C ALA A 207 -0.05 13.04 14.98
N GLN A 208 -0.24 14.10 15.77
CA GLN A 208 -0.97 15.29 15.34
C GLN A 208 -0.22 16.07 14.25
N ALA A 209 1.11 16.08 14.29
CA ALA A 209 1.95 16.81 13.34
C ALA A 209 3.19 15.99 12.96
N THR A 210 3.06 15.15 11.94
CA THR A 210 4.15 14.30 11.42
C THR A 210 5.14 15.09 10.55
N VAL A 211 6.31 14.51 10.28
CA VAL A 211 7.27 15.06 9.30
C VAL A 211 6.63 15.25 7.92
N PHE A 212 5.71 14.36 7.55
CA PHE A 212 4.98 14.46 6.30
C PHE A 212 3.96 15.61 6.30
N ASP A 213 3.31 15.89 7.44
CA ASP A 213 2.45 17.08 7.56
C ASP A 213 3.27 18.36 7.40
N ASP A 214 4.50 18.41 7.93
CA ASP A 214 5.41 19.54 7.73
C ASP A 214 5.83 19.70 6.27
N PHE A 215 6.09 18.59 5.56
CA PHE A 215 6.33 18.62 4.11
C PHE A 215 5.14 19.23 3.35
N LEU A 216 3.93 18.71 3.57
CA LEU A 216 2.73 19.21 2.89
C LEU A 216 2.48 20.68 3.22
N LYS A 217 2.65 21.08 4.48
CA LYS A 217 2.50 22.49 4.89
C LYS A 217 3.45 23.43 4.12
N ARG A 218 4.66 22.98 3.79
CA ARG A 218 5.69 23.80 3.12
C ARG A 218 5.54 23.81 1.61
N PHE A 219 5.09 22.71 1.02
CA PHE A 219 5.14 22.49 -0.43
C PHE A 219 3.77 22.23 -1.07
N ALA A 220 2.66 22.46 -0.38
CA ALA A 220 1.31 22.29 -0.94
C ALA A 220 1.03 23.13 -2.19
N ASP A 221 1.66 24.31 -2.31
CA ASP A 221 1.50 25.20 -3.47
C ASP A 221 2.40 24.82 -4.66
N GLN A 222 3.32 23.86 -4.46
CA GLN A 222 4.14 23.30 -5.54
C GLN A 222 3.31 22.29 -6.35
N PRO A 223 3.78 21.84 -7.53
CA PRO A 223 3.08 20.83 -8.34
C PRO A 223 3.18 19.42 -7.73
N VAL A 224 2.71 19.27 -6.50
CA VAL A 224 2.62 18.02 -5.75
C VAL A 224 1.23 17.42 -5.92
N ILE A 225 1.19 16.12 -6.13
CA ILE A 225 -0.04 15.32 -6.25
C ILE A 225 0.05 14.23 -5.19
N MET A 226 -1.00 14.08 -4.38
CA MET A 226 -1.11 13.00 -3.40
C MET A 226 -2.54 12.45 -3.43
N PRO A 227 -2.77 11.24 -3.96
CA PRO A 227 -4.10 10.65 -4.09
C PRO A 227 -4.63 10.07 -2.76
N ARG A 228 -4.43 10.79 -1.64
CA ARG A 228 -4.72 10.27 -0.29
C ARG A 228 -6.19 9.97 -0.09
N TRP A 229 -7.07 10.89 -0.46
CA TRP A 229 -8.51 10.74 -0.25
C TRP A 229 -9.13 9.82 -1.30
N GLU A 230 -8.62 9.86 -2.52
CA GLU A 230 -9.01 9.00 -3.63
C GLU A 230 -8.74 7.53 -3.28
N LEU A 231 -7.57 7.23 -2.73
CA LEU A 231 -7.23 5.90 -2.23
C LEU A 231 -8.02 5.56 -0.97
N TRP A 232 -8.15 6.48 0.01
CA TRP A 232 -8.94 6.26 1.22
C TRP A 232 -10.40 5.84 0.94
N ASN A 233 -11.05 6.49 -0.03
CA ASN A 233 -12.43 6.20 -0.39
C ASN A 233 -12.62 4.80 -0.98
N ARG A 234 -11.53 4.17 -1.46
CA ARG A 234 -11.53 2.84 -2.07
C ARG A 234 -10.52 1.90 -1.41
N ARG A 235 -10.19 2.18 -0.15
CA ARG A 235 -9.00 1.65 0.52
C ARG A 235 -8.94 0.13 0.66
N GLN A 236 -10.10 -0.52 0.72
CA GLN A 236 -10.21 -1.99 0.77
C GLN A 236 -9.64 -2.69 -0.47
N LEU A 237 -9.54 -1.96 -1.58
CA LEU A 237 -9.09 -2.49 -2.87
C LEU A 237 -7.76 -1.89 -3.31
N SER A 238 -7.30 -0.83 -2.66
CA SER A 238 -6.18 -0.02 -3.17
C SER A 238 -4.82 -0.43 -2.65
N TYR A 239 -4.73 -1.21 -1.56
CA TYR A 239 -3.47 -1.76 -1.04
C TYR A 239 -3.59 -3.26 -0.86
N SER A 240 -2.50 -3.98 -1.14
CA SER A 240 -2.39 -5.40 -0.83
C SER A 240 -2.53 -5.64 0.68
N ASN A 241 -3.00 -6.80 1.12
CA ASN A 241 -2.99 -7.12 2.54
C ASN A 241 -1.60 -7.56 3.02
N THR A 242 -0.83 -8.22 2.14
CA THR A 242 0.45 -8.85 2.45
C THR A 242 1.66 -8.11 1.86
N ASP A 243 1.45 -6.94 1.27
CA ASP A 243 2.49 -6.13 0.64
C ASP A 243 2.46 -4.68 1.15
N THR A 244 3.58 -3.98 1.05
CA THR A 244 3.68 -2.53 1.31
C THR A 244 3.05 -1.67 0.21
N HIS A 245 2.93 -2.19 -1.01
CA HIS A 245 2.50 -1.47 -2.21
C HIS A 245 0.98 -1.37 -2.34
N TRP A 246 0.56 -0.42 -3.19
CA TRP A 246 -0.80 -0.44 -3.71
C TRP A 246 -1.03 -1.66 -4.61
N THR A 247 -2.28 -2.01 -4.85
CA THR A 247 -2.67 -2.95 -5.92
C THR A 247 -2.64 -2.24 -7.28
N ASP A 248 -2.82 -2.97 -8.39
CA ASP A 248 -3.00 -2.37 -9.72
C ASP A 248 -4.22 -1.45 -9.77
N PHE A 249 -5.26 -1.78 -9.01
CA PHE A 249 -6.42 -0.90 -8.81
C PHE A 249 -6.02 0.39 -8.09
N GLY A 250 -5.22 0.32 -7.02
CA GLY A 250 -4.72 1.50 -6.32
C GLY A 250 -3.82 2.37 -7.21
N ALA A 251 -2.95 1.74 -8.01
CA ALA A 251 -2.14 2.43 -9.02
C ALA A 251 -3.01 3.14 -10.07
N THR A 252 -4.11 2.52 -10.50
CA THR A 252 -5.09 3.12 -11.42
C THR A 252 -5.77 4.35 -10.81
N VAL A 253 -6.11 4.31 -9.52
CA VAL A 253 -6.65 5.47 -8.79
C VAL A 253 -5.62 6.61 -8.71
N ALA A 254 -4.34 6.28 -8.49
CA ALA A 254 -3.26 7.26 -8.50
C ALA A 254 -3.07 7.87 -9.91
N ALA A 255 -3.06 7.04 -10.96
CA ALA A 255 -2.98 7.49 -12.35
C ALA A 255 -4.15 8.42 -12.72
N GLN A 256 -5.38 8.04 -12.36
CA GLN A 256 -6.57 8.87 -12.55
C GLN A 256 -6.41 10.26 -11.90
N THR A 257 -5.84 10.30 -10.70
CA THR A 257 -5.62 11.56 -9.97
C THR A 257 -4.62 12.46 -10.69
N VAL A 258 -3.52 11.90 -11.19
CA VAL A 258 -2.52 12.63 -11.98
C VAL A 258 -3.12 13.15 -13.28
N LEU A 259 -3.79 12.29 -14.05
CA LEU A 259 -4.40 12.67 -15.33
C LEU A 259 -5.45 13.76 -15.17
N LYS A 260 -6.30 13.65 -14.13
CA LYS A 260 -7.28 14.67 -13.78
C LYS A 260 -6.61 16.01 -13.45
N ARG A 261 -5.48 15.99 -12.72
CA ARG A 261 -4.73 17.22 -12.39
C ARG A 261 -4.12 17.88 -13.63
N TRP A 262 -3.71 17.09 -14.61
CA TRP A 262 -3.16 17.56 -15.89
C TRP A 262 -4.23 17.87 -16.96
N GLY A 263 -5.52 17.66 -16.66
CA GLY A 263 -6.60 17.89 -17.62
C GLY A 263 -6.63 16.88 -18.77
N ILE A 264 -6.06 15.69 -18.58
CA ILE A 264 -6.06 14.60 -19.57
C ILE A 264 -7.25 13.68 -19.28
N ALA A 265 -8.01 13.33 -20.33
CA ALA A 265 -9.10 12.37 -20.24
C ALA A 265 -8.57 10.99 -19.84
N TYR A 266 -9.26 10.32 -18.92
CA TYR A 266 -8.81 9.07 -18.31
C TYR A 266 -9.81 7.92 -18.47
N ASP A 267 -10.78 8.05 -19.38
CA ASP A 267 -11.84 7.06 -19.59
C ASP A 267 -11.33 5.70 -20.08
N ALA A 268 -10.14 5.66 -20.67
CA ALA A 268 -9.50 4.42 -21.11
C ALA A 268 -8.71 3.69 -20.00
N LEU A 269 -8.62 4.25 -18.78
CA LEU A 269 -8.09 3.50 -17.65
C LEU A 269 -8.95 2.25 -17.39
N PRO A 270 -8.35 1.15 -16.92
CA PRO A 270 -9.07 -0.11 -16.74
C PRO A 270 -10.16 0.02 -15.68
N ALA A 271 -11.37 -0.41 -16.05
CA ALA A 271 -12.52 -0.53 -15.14
C ALA A 271 -12.74 -1.97 -14.65
N GLN A 272 -12.01 -2.93 -15.23
CA GLN A 272 -12.09 -4.35 -14.91
C GLN A 272 -10.72 -4.84 -14.46
N PHE A 273 -10.74 -5.71 -13.45
CA PHE A 273 -9.56 -6.27 -12.82
C PHE A 273 -9.79 -7.75 -12.59
N THR A 274 -8.70 -8.52 -12.63
CA THR A 274 -8.68 -9.92 -12.25
C THR A 274 -8.36 -10.03 -10.77
N VAL A 275 -8.85 -11.08 -10.12
CA VAL A 275 -8.49 -11.40 -8.73
C VAL A 275 -7.39 -12.46 -8.76
N GLU A 276 -6.21 -12.13 -8.23
CA GLU A 276 -5.08 -13.06 -8.15
C GLU A 276 -4.61 -13.23 -6.71
N GLN A 277 -4.15 -14.44 -6.38
CA GLN A 277 -3.48 -14.71 -5.12
C GLN A 277 -1.99 -14.39 -5.25
N LYS A 278 -1.49 -13.46 -4.44
CA LYS A 278 -0.10 -13.02 -4.44
C LYS A 278 0.53 -13.12 -3.05
N ILE A 279 1.81 -13.46 -3.01
CA ILE A 279 2.64 -13.34 -1.80
C ILE A 279 3.38 -12.01 -1.93
N GLY A 280 3.03 -11.06 -1.08
CA GLY A 280 3.66 -9.73 -1.06
C GLY A 280 5.01 -9.71 -0.34
N ASP A 281 5.69 -8.55 -0.42
CA ASP A 281 6.99 -8.28 0.19
C ASP A 281 7.01 -8.43 1.73
N LEU A 282 5.85 -8.25 2.39
CA LEU A 282 5.68 -8.52 3.82
C LEU A 282 5.23 -9.96 4.08
N GLY A 283 4.39 -10.51 3.21
CA GLY A 283 3.84 -11.86 3.33
C GLY A 283 4.92 -12.94 3.27
N ILE A 284 5.93 -12.76 2.40
CA ILE A 284 7.08 -13.66 2.28
C ILE A 284 7.97 -13.68 3.54
N LYS A 285 7.87 -12.66 4.40
CA LYS A 285 8.66 -12.55 5.64
C LYS A 285 8.07 -13.34 6.81
N LEU A 286 6.88 -13.92 6.65
CA LEU A 286 6.22 -14.75 7.66
C LEU A 286 6.57 -16.23 7.46
N ASP A 287 6.46 -17.02 8.52
CA ASP A 287 6.65 -18.47 8.49
C ASP A 287 5.40 -19.18 9.05
N PRO A 288 4.61 -19.89 8.21
CA PRO A 288 4.77 -20.00 6.76
C PRO A 288 4.46 -18.67 6.03
N PRO A 289 4.94 -18.49 4.78
CA PRO A 289 4.59 -17.32 3.97
C PRO A 289 3.09 -17.16 3.80
N VAL A 290 2.61 -15.92 3.88
CA VAL A 290 1.19 -15.58 3.76
C VAL A 290 0.92 -14.87 2.44
N SER A 291 -0.18 -15.24 1.78
CA SER A 291 -0.66 -14.60 0.55
C SER A 291 -1.97 -13.86 0.78
N SER A 292 -2.30 -12.96 -0.15
CA SER A 292 -3.61 -12.31 -0.20
C SER A 292 -4.18 -12.28 -1.61
N PHE A 293 -5.50 -12.16 -1.72
CA PHE A 293 -6.17 -11.93 -2.99
C PHE A 293 -6.20 -10.43 -3.29
N GLU A 294 -5.75 -10.08 -4.49
CA GLU A 294 -5.55 -8.69 -4.90
C GLU A 294 -6.14 -8.46 -6.29
N LEU A 295 -6.52 -7.20 -6.56
CA LEU A 295 -6.96 -6.79 -7.89
C LEU A 295 -5.76 -6.50 -8.77
N THR A 296 -5.67 -7.21 -9.89
CA THR A 296 -4.62 -7.08 -10.89
C THR A 296 -5.18 -6.67 -12.25
N PHE A 297 -4.35 -6.10 -13.11
CA PHE A 297 -4.78 -5.82 -14.48
C PHE A 297 -5.22 -7.11 -15.18
N SER A 298 -6.39 -7.07 -15.82
CA SER A 298 -6.91 -8.24 -16.55
C SER A 298 -6.17 -8.51 -17.86
N GLU A 299 -5.52 -7.50 -18.41
CA GLU A 299 -4.70 -7.61 -19.61
C GLU A 299 -3.26 -8.01 -19.26
N ASN A 300 -2.61 -8.73 -20.17
CA ASN A 300 -1.22 -9.11 -20.03
C ASN A 300 -0.29 -7.92 -20.32
N MET A 301 0.12 -7.20 -19.27
CA MET A 301 0.98 -6.01 -19.40
C MET A 301 2.33 -6.30 -20.08
N ALA A 302 2.81 -7.55 -20.07
CA ALA A 302 4.04 -7.94 -20.76
C ALA A 302 3.95 -7.76 -22.29
N GLU A 303 2.75 -7.78 -22.87
CA GLU A 303 2.56 -7.53 -24.31
C GLU A 303 2.83 -6.07 -24.69
N ARG A 304 2.78 -5.14 -23.73
CA ARG A 304 3.11 -3.73 -23.92
C ARG A 304 4.58 -3.42 -23.62
N LEU A 305 5.28 -4.28 -22.89
CA LEU A 305 6.67 -4.08 -22.46
C LEU A 305 7.64 -4.36 -23.63
N LEU A 306 8.12 -3.31 -24.29
CA LEU A 306 9.03 -3.43 -25.43
C LEU A 306 10.51 -3.44 -25.05
N PHE A 307 10.84 -2.87 -23.89
CA PHE A 307 12.20 -2.84 -23.38
C PHE A 307 12.21 -2.96 -21.86
N ASP A 308 13.09 -3.81 -21.35
CA ASP A 308 13.45 -3.90 -19.93
C ASP A 308 14.96 -4.13 -19.88
N ASN A 309 15.70 -3.28 -19.15
CA ASN A 309 17.15 -3.45 -18.99
C ASN A 309 17.53 -4.47 -17.90
N GLY A 310 16.55 -4.97 -17.14
CA GLY A 310 16.59 -6.04 -16.13
C GLY A 310 17.48 -5.76 -14.93
N VAL A 311 17.85 -4.50 -14.77
CA VAL A 311 18.39 -4.02 -13.52
C VAL A 311 17.24 -3.94 -12.52
N ILE A 312 17.43 -4.49 -11.32
CA ILE A 312 16.47 -4.39 -10.24
C ILE A 312 16.75 -3.11 -9.43
N ASN A 313 15.69 -2.36 -9.15
CA ASN A 313 15.74 -1.07 -8.43
C ASN A 313 16.65 -0.06 -9.15
N GLN A 314 17.56 0.60 -8.44
CA GLN A 314 18.38 1.70 -8.98
C GLN A 314 19.07 1.30 -10.30
N GLY A 315 18.84 2.10 -11.34
CA GLY A 315 19.32 1.83 -12.70
C GLY A 315 18.34 1.07 -13.59
N CYS A 316 17.19 0.62 -13.06
CA CYS A 316 16.12 -0.01 -13.85
C CYS A 316 15.52 0.99 -14.83
N VAL A 317 15.39 0.57 -16.10
CA VAL A 317 14.65 1.30 -17.14
C VAL A 317 13.75 0.32 -17.89
N ARG A 318 12.47 0.68 -18.01
CA ARG A 318 11.45 -0.05 -18.76
C ARG A 318 10.71 0.86 -19.72
N VAL A 319 10.37 0.36 -20.90
CA VAL A 319 9.57 1.07 -21.90
C VAL A 319 8.34 0.24 -22.27
N TYR A 320 7.18 0.83 -22.05
CA TYR A 320 5.88 0.29 -22.46
C TYR A 320 5.36 1.09 -23.65
N ARG A 321 4.78 0.41 -24.64
CA ARG A 321 4.13 1.05 -25.79
C ARG A 321 2.75 0.46 -26.03
N HIS A 322 1.78 1.34 -26.27
CA HIS A 322 0.42 0.97 -26.61
C HIS A 322 -0.06 1.87 -27.76
N SER A 323 0.06 1.38 -28.99
CA SER A 323 -0.17 2.17 -30.20
C SER A 323 -1.60 2.71 -30.34
N SER A 324 -2.58 2.03 -29.76
CA SER A 324 -3.99 2.43 -29.70
C SER A 324 -4.36 3.28 -28.49
N ALA A 325 -3.40 3.66 -27.63
CA ALA A 325 -3.67 4.51 -26.48
C ALA A 325 -4.20 5.89 -26.93
N PRO A 326 -5.18 6.47 -26.21
CA PRO A 326 -5.91 7.66 -26.64
C PRO A 326 -5.08 8.96 -26.61
N PHE A 327 -3.99 9.01 -25.84
CA PHE A 327 -3.16 10.20 -25.72
C PHE A 327 -1.87 10.04 -26.55
N PRO A 328 -1.68 10.80 -27.64
CA PRO A 328 -0.55 10.67 -28.57
C PRO A 328 0.72 11.36 -28.01
N GLY A 329 1.17 10.92 -26.85
CA GLY A 329 2.32 11.48 -26.14
C GLY A 329 3.09 10.43 -25.37
N LYS A 330 4.24 10.86 -24.87
CA LYS A 330 5.16 10.05 -24.07
C LYS A 330 5.26 10.60 -22.65
N ILE A 331 5.16 9.73 -21.66
CA ILE A 331 5.42 10.08 -20.26
C ILE A 331 6.68 9.37 -19.77
N LEU A 332 7.55 10.13 -19.09
CA LEU A 332 8.70 9.60 -18.36
C LEU A 332 8.43 9.66 -16.86
N ILE A 333 8.50 8.52 -16.18
CA ILE A 333 8.28 8.37 -14.75
C ILE A 333 9.60 8.05 -14.07
N PHE A 334 10.07 8.96 -13.21
CA PHE A 334 11.20 8.71 -12.31
C PHE A 334 10.63 8.31 -10.94
N GLY A 335 10.54 7.00 -10.68
CA GLY A 335 9.80 6.44 -9.55
C GLY A 335 10.61 5.55 -8.61
N ASP A 336 9.97 5.12 -7.52
CA ASP A 336 10.35 3.92 -6.78
C ASP A 336 9.49 2.73 -7.20
N SER A 337 9.51 1.66 -6.42
CA SER A 337 8.75 0.44 -6.67
C SER A 337 7.24 0.65 -6.84
N PHE A 338 6.63 1.69 -6.27
CA PHE A 338 5.22 2.04 -6.54
C PHE A 338 5.00 2.49 -7.98
N GLY A 339 6.02 3.10 -8.59
CA GLY A 339 6.02 3.56 -9.98
C GLY A 339 5.87 2.44 -11.01
N THR A 340 6.09 1.18 -10.62
CA THR A 340 5.96 0.03 -11.54
C THR A 340 4.51 -0.19 -11.98
N ASN A 341 3.57 -0.43 -11.06
CA ASN A 341 2.14 -0.56 -11.38
C ASN A 341 1.57 0.76 -11.93
N LEU A 342 2.12 1.91 -11.52
CA LEU A 342 1.72 3.20 -12.05
C LEU A 342 2.09 3.35 -13.54
N ALA A 343 3.27 2.89 -13.95
CA ALA A 343 3.68 2.91 -15.35
C ALA A 343 2.77 2.04 -16.22
N GLU A 344 2.41 0.86 -15.72
CA GLU A 344 1.43 -0.02 -16.38
C GLU A 344 0.05 0.65 -16.49
N ALA A 345 -0.44 1.28 -15.42
CA ALA A 345 -1.70 2.06 -15.46
C ALA A 345 -1.62 3.20 -16.49
N MET A 346 -0.51 3.95 -16.54
CA MET A 346 -0.31 5.04 -17.50
C MET A 346 -0.26 4.55 -18.95
N SER A 347 0.12 3.29 -19.20
CA SER A 347 0.17 2.70 -20.55
C SER A 347 -1.21 2.51 -21.18
N TYR A 348 -2.29 2.59 -20.40
CA TYR A 348 -3.64 2.64 -20.94
C TYR A 348 -3.97 3.99 -21.59
N ILE A 349 -3.23 5.05 -21.26
CA ILE A 349 -3.52 6.42 -21.69
C ILE A 349 -2.46 6.94 -22.65
N PHE A 350 -1.18 6.87 -22.29
CA PHE A 350 -0.07 7.35 -23.10
C PHE A 350 0.37 6.29 -24.11
N GLN A 351 0.69 6.71 -25.34
CA GLN A 351 1.23 5.82 -26.37
C GLN A 351 2.55 5.19 -25.96
N GLU A 352 3.39 5.92 -25.22
CA GLU A 352 4.64 5.40 -24.69
C GLU A 352 4.86 5.84 -23.24
N VAL A 353 5.20 4.89 -22.38
CA VAL A 353 5.54 5.12 -20.97
C VAL A 353 6.94 4.61 -20.73
N VAL A 354 7.83 5.49 -20.29
CA VAL A 354 9.16 5.12 -19.83
C VAL A 354 9.19 5.20 -18.32
N TYR A 355 9.55 4.11 -17.66
CA TYR A 355 9.74 4.05 -16.22
C TYR A 355 11.22 3.91 -15.92
N ALA A 356 11.74 4.75 -15.04
CA ALA A 356 13.08 4.68 -14.50
C ALA A 356 13.00 4.64 -12.97
N TYR A 357 13.66 3.65 -12.37
CA TYR A 357 13.75 3.58 -10.91
C TYR A 357 14.77 4.59 -10.41
N GLN A 358 14.30 5.78 -10.07
CA GLN A 358 15.05 6.89 -9.51
C GLN A 358 14.09 7.82 -8.76
N PRO A 359 13.75 7.50 -7.50
CA PRO A 359 12.64 8.12 -6.78
C PRO A 359 12.86 9.63 -6.59
N ALA A 360 11.94 10.43 -7.12
CA ALA A 360 12.03 11.91 -7.15
C ALA A 360 13.35 12.50 -7.70
N GLY A 361 14.13 11.73 -8.46
CA GLY A 361 15.32 12.23 -9.15
C GLY A 361 15.03 12.55 -10.61
N VAL A 362 15.99 13.21 -11.26
CA VAL A 362 15.95 13.52 -12.70
C VAL A 362 17.34 13.26 -13.26
N ASP A 363 17.38 12.52 -14.37
CA ASP A 363 18.58 12.33 -15.18
C ASP A 363 18.36 13.00 -16.55
N PRO A 364 19.00 14.16 -16.81
CA PRO A 364 18.87 14.88 -18.08
C PRO A 364 19.25 14.05 -19.31
N GLU A 365 20.25 13.17 -19.21
CA GLU A 365 20.65 12.32 -20.35
C GLU A 365 19.51 11.37 -20.73
N LEU A 366 18.83 10.78 -19.73
CA LEU A 366 17.66 9.96 -19.99
C LEU A 366 16.50 10.78 -20.57
N VAL A 367 16.28 12.00 -20.06
CA VAL A 367 15.24 12.89 -20.61
C VAL A 367 15.50 13.20 -22.08
N ASP A 368 16.74 13.51 -22.44
CA ASP A 368 17.14 13.80 -23.83
C ASP A 368 16.98 12.59 -24.75
N ILE A 369 17.39 11.40 -24.29
CA ILE A 369 17.20 10.15 -25.05
C ILE A 369 15.72 9.84 -25.27
N VAL A 370 14.91 10.05 -24.23
CA VAL A 370 13.49 9.68 -24.24
C VAL A 370 12.67 10.70 -25.02
N GLY A 371 12.98 12.00 -24.92
CA GLY A 371 12.16 13.09 -25.45
C GLY A 371 10.70 13.03 -24.99
N PRO A 372 10.41 13.03 -23.68
CA PRO A 372 9.05 12.89 -23.17
C PRO A 372 8.25 14.17 -23.37
N THR A 373 6.92 14.03 -23.50
CA THR A 373 5.99 15.18 -23.49
C THR A 373 5.55 15.55 -22.07
N HIS A 374 5.60 14.58 -21.15
CA HIS A 374 5.15 14.70 -19.77
C HIS A 374 6.17 14.02 -18.87
N MET A 375 6.43 14.60 -17.70
CA MET A 375 7.34 14.00 -16.72
C MET A 375 6.67 13.89 -15.35
N LEU A 376 6.76 12.71 -14.75
CA LEU A 376 6.24 12.46 -13.41
C LEU A 376 7.38 11.99 -12.51
N LEU A 377 7.67 12.77 -11.49
CA LEU A 377 8.50 12.31 -10.39
C LEU A 377 7.60 11.56 -9.42
N GLN A 378 7.94 10.33 -9.06
CA GLN A 378 7.17 9.54 -8.11
C GLN A 378 8.05 9.12 -6.92
N ILE A 379 7.50 9.26 -5.72
CA ILE A 379 8.14 8.81 -4.48
C ILE A 379 7.10 8.33 -3.47
N THR A 380 7.43 7.35 -2.65
CA THR A 380 6.62 6.93 -1.52
C THR A 380 6.75 7.91 -0.35
N GLN A 381 5.66 8.12 0.38
CA GLN A 381 5.57 9.06 1.50
C GLN A 381 6.71 8.90 2.51
N ARG A 382 7.11 7.66 2.80
CA ARG A 382 8.17 7.35 3.78
C ARG A 382 9.57 7.80 3.36
N PHE A 383 9.79 8.26 2.13
CA PHE A 383 11.08 8.81 1.70
C PHE A 383 11.10 10.34 1.69
N VAL A 384 9.96 10.99 1.90
CA VAL A 384 9.81 12.46 1.81
C VAL A 384 10.58 13.19 2.91
N HIS A 385 10.86 12.53 4.05
CA HIS A 385 11.70 13.10 5.11
C HIS A 385 13.14 13.39 4.65
N GLY A 386 13.62 12.71 3.62
CA GLY A 386 14.92 12.93 3.00
C GLY A 386 14.92 14.09 2.00
N ALA A 387 16.00 14.18 1.22
CA ALA A 387 16.09 15.07 0.06
C ALA A 387 15.95 14.26 -1.24
N PRO A 388 15.39 14.84 -2.31
CA PRO A 388 15.29 14.18 -3.60
C PRO A 388 16.69 13.89 -4.17
N ALA A 389 16.87 12.70 -4.74
CA ALA A 389 18.14 12.25 -5.31
C ALA A 389 18.37 12.85 -6.72
N THR A 390 18.50 14.18 -6.81
CA THR A 390 18.76 14.85 -8.09
C THR A 390 20.25 14.82 -8.45
N GLY A 391 20.57 14.54 -9.72
CA GLY A 391 21.95 14.59 -10.22
C GLY A 391 22.71 13.26 -10.19
N HIS A 392 22.00 12.14 -10.09
CA HIS A 392 22.55 10.81 -10.32
C HIS A 392 22.21 10.34 -11.73
N SER A 393 23.17 9.69 -12.39
CA SER A 393 22.92 9.03 -13.67
C SER A 393 22.26 7.67 -13.44
N ILE A 394 21.15 7.42 -14.12
CA ILE A 394 20.49 6.12 -14.14
C ILE A 394 21.42 5.07 -14.75
N PHE A 395 22.22 5.48 -15.73
CA PHE A 395 23.13 4.61 -16.45
C PHE A 395 24.35 4.24 -15.59
N GLU A 396 24.90 5.18 -14.82
CA GLU A 396 25.94 4.87 -13.82
C GLU A 396 25.43 3.86 -12.79
N SER A 397 24.20 4.06 -12.30
CA SER A 397 23.57 3.13 -11.36
C SER A 397 23.39 1.74 -11.97
N GLY A 398 22.95 1.69 -13.23
CA GLY A 398 22.83 0.45 -14.01
C GLY A 398 24.16 -0.27 -14.22
N ARG A 399 25.21 0.46 -14.62
CA ARG A 399 26.59 -0.07 -14.74
C ARG A 399 27.09 -0.63 -13.40
N GLY A 400 26.86 0.12 -12.32
CA GLY A 400 27.19 -0.33 -10.97
C GLY A 400 26.53 -1.67 -10.63
N LYS A 401 25.26 -1.86 -11.01
CA LYS A 401 24.53 -3.12 -10.83
C LYS A 401 25.08 -4.25 -11.70
N PHE A 402 25.37 -4.02 -12.98
CA PHE A 402 26.04 -5.01 -13.83
C PHE A 402 27.42 -5.43 -13.27
N GLY A 403 28.12 -4.52 -12.60
CA GLY A 403 29.35 -4.81 -11.88
C GLY A 403 29.19 -5.86 -10.77
N THR A 404 27.99 -6.00 -10.20
CA THR A 404 27.68 -6.98 -9.13
C THR A 404 27.16 -8.33 -9.63
N PHE A 405 26.86 -8.44 -10.92
CA PHE A 405 26.34 -9.68 -11.50
C PHE A 405 27.43 -10.75 -11.58
N THR A 406 27.03 -12.00 -11.41
CA THR A 406 27.82 -13.16 -11.84
C THR A 406 28.04 -13.14 -13.35
N ASP A 407 29.03 -13.90 -13.83
CA ASP A 407 29.33 -13.97 -15.27
C ASP A 407 28.10 -14.45 -16.07
N GLU A 408 27.35 -15.42 -15.54
CA GLU A 408 26.13 -15.94 -16.15
C GLU A 408 25.02 -14.86 -16.21
N GLU A 409 24.75 -14.16 -15.12
CA GLU A 409 23.76 -13.06 -15.08
C GLU A 409 24.15 -11.93 -16.05
N ARG A 410 25.45 -11.64 -16.15
CA ARG A 410 25.96 -10.61 -17.07
C ARG A 410 25.81 -11.04 -18.53
N GLU A 411 26.16 -12.28 -18.87
CA GLU A 411 25.96 -12.82 -20.22
C GLU A 411 24.48 -12.80 -20.62
N GLN A 412 23.58 -13.23 -19.73
CA GLN A 412 22.14 -13.20 -19.96
C GLN A 412 21.63 -11.76 -20.14
N ALA A 413 22.11 -10.82 -19.32
CA ALA A 413 21.75 -9.42 -19.45
C ALA A 413 22.22 -8.82 -20.77
N ILE A 414 23.48 -9.05 -21.16
CA ILE A 414 24.05 -8.57 -22.42
C ILE A 414 23.30 -9.20 -23.61
N ALA A 415 23.02 -10.49 -23.57
CA ALA A 415 22.27 -11.18 -24.64
C ALA A 415 20.88 -10.56 -24.83
N ARG A 416 20.17 -10.30 -23.73
CA ARG A 416 18.86 -9.65 -23.75
C ARG A 416 18.92 -8.22 -24.28
N LEU A 417 19.87 -7.41 -23.81
CA LEU A 417 20.06 -6.04 -24.30
C LEU A 417 20.43 -6.04 -25.79
N SER A 418 21.25 -6.98 -26.23
CA SER A 418 21.65 -7.13 -27.63
C SER A 418 20.50 -7.58 -28.54
N ALA A 419 19.51 -8.29 -27.99
CA ALA A 419 18.30 -8.72 -28.70
C ALA A 419 17.21 -7.64 -28.74
N ALA A 420 17.36 -6.53 -28.00
CA ALA A 420 16.38 -5.46 -28.00
C ALA A 420 16.29 -4.75 -29.36
N PRO A 421 15.12 -4.23 -29.74
CA PRO A 421 14.95 -3.46 -30.97
C PRO A 421 16.01 -2.36 -31.16
N PRO A 422 16.51 -2.10 -32.40
CA PRO A 422 17.58 -1.13 -32.65
C PRO A 422 17.30 0.29 -32.15
N GLU A 423 16.02 0.67 -32.05
CA GLU A 423 15.58 1.95 -31.51
C GLU A 423 15.96 2.16 -30.03
N PHE A 424 16.19 1.09 -29.26
CA PHE A 424 16.62 1.17 -27.86
C PHE A 424 18.14 1.24 -27.69
N LYS A 425 18.91 1.23 -28.79
CA LYS A 425 20.37 1.38 -28.74
C LYS A 425 20.84 2.60 -27.93
N PRO A 426 20.19 3.78 -28.00
CA PRO A 426 20.53 4.92 -27.14
C PRO A 426 20.37 4.65 -25.63
N LEU A 427 19.45 3.77 -25.21
CA LEU A 427 19.31 3.35 -23.82
C LEU A 427 20.35 2.27 -23.41
N ILE A 428 20.82 1.48 -24.37
CA ILE A 428 21.73 0.36 -24.14
C ILE A 428 23.18 0.81 -24.10
N MET A 429 23.60 1.68 -25.02
CA MET A 429 24.99 2.10 -25.17
C MET A 429 25.57 2.70 -23.88
N PRO A 430 24.88 3.61 -23.17
CA PRO A 430 25.37 4.11 -21.89
C PRO A 430 25.42 3.03 -20.80
N LEU A 431 24.56 2.01 -20.84
CA LEU A 431 24.56 0.93 -19.84
C LEU A 431 25.75 -0.05 -19.99
N LEU A 432 26.30 -0.18 -21.19
CA LEU A 432 27.38 -1.14 -21.50
C LEU A 432 28.74 -0.47 -21.73
N GLY A 433 28.78 0.86 -21.82
CA GLY A 433 29.98 1.66 -22.09
C GLY A 433 30.88 1.91 -20.89
#